data_AF-A0A960TN07-F1
#
_entry.id   AF-A0A960TN07-F1
#
_cell.length_a   1.000
_cell.length_b   1.000
_cell.length_c   1.000
_cell.angle_alpha   90.00
_cell.angle_beta   90.00
_cell.angle_gamma   90.00
#
_symmetry.space_group_name_H-M   'P 1'
#
loop_
_entity.id
_entity.type
_entity.pdbx_description
1 polymer ?
#
loop_
_entity_poly.entity_id
_entity_poly.type
_entity_poly.pdbx_seq_one_letter_code
_entity_poly.pdbx_strand_id
1 'polypeptide(L)'
;MNDNEYLLPLTNDFVFKKLFTSNTLFLLDFLNSFFETVDFPLLKSIEILNPEILPDSKEYKTGVLDLNAEDEKGNLLFVEVQNYYDPHFGNRILYYSAGLLRKSLIKGEDYSRMRKVISLSILDFQLFSHEDFISHYKILNKKQPNFPLTDRLEIFILELKKWKDSEILPLHFKNWLQLFFIRSKTDMATKFIPKDHPALTMALEELEKISGNREYQNIYEMRMKAEMDHASRLI
;
A
#
# COMPACT_ATOMS: atom_id res chain seq x y z
N MET A 1 1.67 -22.78 19.43
CA MET A 1 1.47 -23.05 17.98
C MET A 1 2.82 -23.46 17.43
N ASN A 2 2.91 -24.36 16.45
CA ASN A 2 4.19 -24.63 15.81
C ASN A 2 4.64 -23.34 15.11
N ASP A 3 5.74 -22.72 15.57
CA ASP A 3 6.28 -21.48 14.99
C ASP A 3 6.58 -21.60 13.47
N ASN A 4 6.65 -22.83 12.94
CA ASN A 4 6.89 -23.13 11.52
C ASN A 4 5.70 -22.97 10.57
N GLU A 5 4.49 -22.69 11.08
CA GLU A 5 3.29 -22.50 10.25
C GLU A 5 2.85 -21.04 10.09
N TYR A 6 3.29 -20.13 10.96
CA TYR A 6 2.79 -18.75 10.99
C TYR A 6 3.49 -17.87 9.96
N LEU A 7 2.71 -17.03 9.25
CA LEU A 7 3.21 -15.99 8.36
C LEU A 7 2.91 -14.62 8.95
N LEU A 8 3.91 -13.73 8.91
CA LEU A 8 3.73 -12.35 9.32
C LEU A 8 2.71 -11.67 8.39
N PRO A 9 1.74 -10.92 8.93
CA PRO A 9 0.67 -10.34 8.14
C PRO A 9 1.22 -9.25 7.22
N LEU A 10 0.88 -9.32 5.93
CA LEU A 10 1.22 -8.26 4.97
C LEU A 10 0.52 -6.92 5.28
N THR A 11 -0.50 -6.92 6.14
CA THR A 11 -1.14 -5.70 6.63
C THR A 11 -0.30 -4.95 7.68
N ASN A 12 0.83 -5.52 8.12
CA ASN A 12 1.82 -4.80 8.91
C ASN A 12 2.75 -3.99 8.01
N ASP A 13 2.95 -2.72 8.34
CA ASP A 13 3.74 -1.74 7.59
C ASP A 13 5.19 -2.17 7.32
N PHE A 14 5.87 -2.76 8.32
CA PHE A 14 7.23 -3.25 8.20
C PHE A 14 7.31 -4.45 7.25
N VAL A 15 6.41 -5.43 7.39
CA VAL A 15 6.36 -6.62 6.52
C VAL A 15 6.07 -6.19 5.08
N PHE A 16 5.10 -5.30 4.89
CA PHE A 16 4.74 -4.71 3.61
C PHE A 16 5.94 -4.03 2.95
N LYS A 17 6.57 -3.09 3.67
CA LYS A 17 7.74 -2.38 3.18
C LYS A 17 8.86 -3.36 2.81
N LYS A 18 9.17 -4.31 3.69
CA LYS A 18 10.25 -5.29 3.48
C LYS A 18 10.01 -6.17 2.27
N LEU A 19 8.77 -6.63 2.08
CA LEU A 19 8.41 -7.46 0.93
C LEU A 19 8.55 -6.65 -0.37
N PHE A 20 7.95 -5.47 -0.45
CA PHE A 20 7.92 -4.71 -1.71
C PHE A 20 9.25 -4.02 -2.05
N THR A 21 10.17 -3.84 -1.09
CA THR A 21 11.53 -3.36 -1.37
C THR A 21 12.54 -4.46 -1.68
N SER A 22 12.23 -5.73 -1.43
CA SER A 22 13.14 -6.85 -1.75
C SER A 22 13.25 -7.09 -3.26
N ASN A 23 12.19 -6.79 -4.00
CA ASN A 23 12.15 -6.87 -5.45
C ASN A 23 11.12 -5.88 -6.01
N THR A 24 11.60 -4.88 -6.75
CA THR A 24 10.77 -3.84 -7.38
C THR A 24 9.68 -4.42 -8.30
N LEU A 25 9.90 -5.61 -8.87
CA LEU A 25 8.89 -6.29 -9.69
C LEU A 25 7.60 -6.57 -8.91
N PHE A 26 7.69 -6.85 -7.61
CA PHE A 26 6.50 -7.13 -6.79
C PHE A 26 5.58 -5.91 -6.74
N LEU A 27 6.15 -4.73 -6.50
CA LEU A 27 5.37 -3.49 -6.40
C LEU A 27 4.82 -3.08 -7.77
N LEU A 28 5.63 -3.20 -8.82
CA LEU A 28 5.20 -2.89 -10.19
C LEU A 28 4.03 -3.78 -10.63
N ASP A 29 4.13 -5.08 -10.40
CA ASP A 29 3.12 -6.07 -10.79
C ASP A 29 1.83 -5.91 -9.97
N PHE A 30 1.95 -5.69 -8.66
CA PHE A 30 0.80 -5.35 -7.81
C PHE A 30 0.09 -4.08 -8.29
N LEU A 31 0.83 -2.98 -8.49
CA LEU A 31 0.26 -1.71 -8.94
C LEU A 31 -0.39 -1.82 -10.31
N ASN A 32 0.21 -2.53 -11.26
CA ASN A 32 -0.40 -2.72 -12.57
C ASN A 32 -1.68 -3.57 -12.51
N SER A 33 -1.72 -4.61 -11.68
CA SER A 33 -2.95 -5.39 -11.48
C SER A 33 -4.07 -4.55 -10.86
N PHE A 34 -3.72 -3.66 -9.92
CA PHE A 34 -4.65 -2.70 -9.33
C PHE A 34 -5.12 -1.66 -10.36
N PHE A 35 -4.20 -1.04 -11.11
CA PHE A 35 -4.52 -0.02 -12.11
C PHE A 35 -5.36 -0.56 -13.26
N GLU A 36 -5.12 -1.79 -13.71
CA GLU A 36 -6.01 -2.47 -14.66
C GLU A 36 -7.44 -2.58 -14.11
N THR A 37 -7.58 -2.93 -12.83
CA THR A 37 -8.89 -3.07 -12.16
C THR A 37 -9.68 -1.76 -12.12
N VAL A 38 -8.99 -0.62 -11.99
CA VAL A 38 -9.61 0.71 -11.88
C VAL A 38 -9.55 1.53 -13.17
N ASP A 39 -9.23 0.91 -14.31
CA ASP A 39 -9.06 1.56 -15.61
C ASP A 39 -8.11 2.78 -15.56
N PHE A 40 -6.98 2.59 -14.89
CA PHE A 40 -5.93 3.59 -14.74
C PHE A 40 -4.69 3.24 -15.59
N PRO A 41 -3.93 4.24 -16.10
CA PRO A 41 -2.75 3.97 -16.91
C PRO A 41 -1.74 3.04 -16.23
N LEU A 42 -1.36 1.97 -16.93
CA LEU A 42 -0.33 1.04 -16.49
C LEU A 42 1.07 1.67 -16.53
N LEU A 43 1.91 1.21 -15.63
CA LEU A 43 3.29 1.61 -15.44
C LEU A 43 4.23 0.73 -16.27
N LYS A 44 5.25 1.33 -16.91
CA LYS A 44 6.28 0.56 -17.62
C LYS A 44 7.42 0.15 -16.68
N SER A 45 7.78 1.04 -15.76
CA SER A 45 8.81 0.79 -14.76
C SER A 45 8.58 1.70 -13.56
N ILE A 46 9.13 1.29 -12.42
CA ILE A 46 9.19 2.14 -11.22
C ILE A 46 10.58 2.07 -10.58
N GLU A 47 10.96 3.14 -9.89
CA GLU A 47 12.11 3.20 -9.00
C GLU A 47 11.63 3.48 -7.57
N ILE A 48 12.03 2.66 -6.60
CA ILE A 48 11.71 2.89 -5.19
C ILE A 48 12.68 3.94 -4.63
N LEU A 49 12.15 5.08 -4.20
CA LEU A 49 12.92 6.24 -3.74
C LEU A 49 13.37 6.14 -2.28
N ASN A 50 12.73 5.29 -1.48
CA ASN A 50 13.06 5.08 -0.06
C ASN A 50 13.18 3.58 0.28
N PRO A 51 14.17 2.86 -0.26
CA PRO A 51 14.28 1.40 -0.09
C PRO A 51 14.66 0.97 1.34
N GLU A 52 15.30 1.86 2.10
CA GLU A 52 15.82 1.56 3.43
C GLU A 52 14.73 1.52 4.52
N ILE A 53 14.84 0.54 5.41
CA ILE A 53 14.05 0.48 6.65
C ILE A 53 14.96 0.94 7.78
N LEU A 54 14.76 2.16 8.26
CA LEU A 54 15.63 2.75 9.29
C LEU A 54 15.34 2.12 10.68
N PRO A 55 16.37 1.63 11.41
CA PRO A 55 16.19 0.92 12.69
C PRO A 55 15.58 1.75 13.82
N ASP A 56 15.73 3.08 13.75
CA ASP A 56 15.53 4.00 14.87
C ASP A 56 14.36 4.98 14.66
N SER A 57 13.35 4.62 13.85
CA SER A 57 12.12 5.41 13.72
C SER A 57 11.25 5.32 14.97
N LYS A 58 11.77 5.77 16.13
CA LYS A 58 11.03 5.95 17.40
C LYS A 58 9.92 7.00 17.29
N GLU A 59 9.90 7.74 16.19
CA GLU A 59 8.79 8.64 15.86
C GLU A 59 7.70 7.88 15.11
N TYR A 60 6.72 7.38 15.86
CA TYR A 60 5.40 6.86 15.41
C TYR A 60 4.59 7.81 14.51
N LYS A 61 5.16 8.97 14.12
CA LYS A 61 4.54 10.03 13.32
C LYS A 61 5.07 10.17 11.91
N THR A 62 5.97 9.28 11.48
CA THR A 62 6.67 9.46 10.21
C THR A 62 6.41 8.29 9.27
N GLY A 63 5.95 8.62 8.06
CA GLY A 63 5.76 7.74 6.90
C GLY A 63 7.06 7.12 6.36
N VAL A 64 7.93 6.65 7.26
CA VAL A 64 9.21 6.00 6.97
C VAL A 64 8.99 4.62 6.35
N LEU A 65 7.86 3.97 6.67
CA LEU A 65 7.50 2.66 6.16
C LEU A 65 6.58 2.70 4.94
N ASP A 66 6.17 3.89 4.51
CA ASP A 66 5.45 4.06 3.25
C ASP A 66 6.41 3.81 2.08
N LEU A 67 5.91 3.29 0.97
CA LEU A 67 6.66 3.13 -0.27
C LEU A 67 6.49 4.39 -1.12
N ASN A 68 7.59 5.15 -1.27
CA ASN A 68 7.70 6.19 -2.28
C ASN A 68 8.38 5.59 -3.50
N ALA A 69 7.75 5.73 -4.66
CA ALA A 69 8.33 5.33 -5.93
C ALA A 69 8.12 6.41 -7.00
N GLU A 70 8.85 6.29 -8.09
CA GLU A 70 8.73 7.14 -9.28
C GLU A 70 8.54 6.28 -10.52
N ASP A 71 7.59 6.62 -11.39
CA ASP A 71 7.35 5.91 -12.65
C ASP A 71 8.22 6.42 -13.81
N GLU A 72 8.11 5.80 -15.00
CA GLU A 72 8.92 6.21 -16.16
C GLU A 72 8.63 7.62 -16.70
N LYS A 73 7.54 8.25 -16.24
CA LYS A 73 7.12 9.61 -16.62
C LYS A 73 7.47 10.64 -15.54
N GLY A 74 8.10 10.21 -14.45
CA GLY A 74 8.43 11.05 -13.29
C GLY A 74 7.25 11.28 -12.35
N ASN A 75 6.14 10.55 -12.48
CA ASN A 75 5.04 10.62 -11.53
C ASN A 75 5.46 9.96 -10.22
N LEU A 76 5.05 10.56 -9.11
CA LEU A 76 5.34 10.07 -7.77
C LEU A 76 4.22 9.14 -7.31
N LEU A 77 4.61 7.95 -6.88
CA LEU A 77 3.75 6.93 -6.29
C LEU A 77 3.98 6.91 -4.78
N PHE A 78 2.91 6.99 -4.00
CA PHE A 78 2.91 6.84 -2.56
C PHE A 78 2.00 5.67 -2.19
N VAL A 79 2.57 4.59 -1.65
CA VAL A 79 1.81 3.39 -1.27
C VAL A 79 2.00 3.10 0.21
N GLU A 80 0.91 3.07 0.96
CA GLU A 80 0.91 2.78 2.40
C GLU A 80 -0.05 1.63 2.73
N VAL A 81 0.24 0.93 3.84
CA VAL A 81 -0.70 0.00 4.48
C VAL A 81 -0.98 0.46 5.90
N GLN A 82 -2.25 0.42 6.32
CA GLN A 82 -2.65 0.88 7.65
C GLN A 82 -3.59 -0.15 8.31
N ASN A 83 -3.19 -0.59 9.50
CA ASN A 83 -3.90 -1.58 10.32
C ASN A 83 -4.79 -0.97 11.41
N TYR A 84 -4.57 0.29 11.79
CA TYR A 84 -5.40 0.98 12.80
C TYR A 84 -6.30 2.05 12.21
N TYR A 85 -7.52 2.07 12.72
CA TYR A 85 -8.48 3.11 12.44
C TYR A 85 -7.99 4.48 12.89
N ASP A 86 -8.07 5.45 11.98
CA ASP A 86 -7.79 6.86 12.23
C ASP A 86 -8.98 7.68 11.71
N PRO A 87 -9.77 8.35 12.58
CA PRO A 87 -10.92 9.14 12.14
C PRO A 87 -10.53 10.34 11.26
N HIS A 88 -9.25 10.70 11.24
CA HIS A 88 -8.69 11.79 10.44
C HIS A 88 -7.84 11.28 9.26
N PHE A 89 -7.92 9.98 8.94
CA PHE A 89 -7.15 9.36 7.87
C PHE A 89 -7.22 10.13 6.54
N GLY A 90 -8.42 10.55 6.13
CA GLY A 90 -8.61 11.35 4.91
C GLY A 90 -7.83 12.66 4.89
N ASN A 91 -7.74 13.37 6.02
CA ASN A 91 -6.94 14.59 6.13
C ASN A 91 -5.44 14.28 6.10
N ARG A 92 -5.05 13.15 6.70
CA ARG A 92 -3.66 12.69 6.77
C ARG A 92 -3.12 12.35 5.38
N ILE A 93 -3.85 11.54 4.62
CA ILE A 93 -3.44 11.16 3.27
C ILE A 93 -3.40 12.36 2.33
N LEU A 94 -4.35 13.30 2.46
CA LEU A 94 -4.32 14.57 1.73
C LEU A 94 -3.08 15.40 2.10
N TYR A 95 -2.76 15.51 3.38
CA TYR A 95 -1.59 16.26 3.86
C TYR A 95 -0.28 15.70 3.30
N TYR A 96 -0.08 14.38 3.37
CA TYR A 96 1.13 13.74 2.84
C TYR A 96 1.22 13.86 1.32
N SER A 97 0.11 13.61 0.62
CA SER A 97 0.05 13.75 -0.85
C SER A 97 0.33 15.19 -1.30
N ALA A 98 -0.23 16.18 -0.62
CA ALA A 98 0.06 17.60 -0.88
C ALA A 98 1.51 17.96 -0.57
N GLY A 99 2.10 17.34 0.46
CA GLY A 99 3.52 17.45 0.77
C GLY A 99 4.42 16.95 -0.36
N LEU A 100 4.08 15.81 -0.99
CA LEU A 100 4.80 15.28 -2.15
C LEU A 100 4.64 16.20 -3.37
N LEU A 101 3.43 16.70 -3.64
CA LEU A 101 3.20 17.68 -4.70
C LEU A 101 4.08 18.91 -4.52
N ARG A 102 4.12 19.47 -3.31
CA ARG A 102 4.97 20.61 -2.99
C ARG A 102 6.45 20.30 -3.22
N LYS A 103 6.93 19.14 -2.75
CA LYS A 103 8.34 18.71 -2.92
C LYS A 103 8.69 18.41 -4.37
N SER A 104 7.70 18.10 -5.21
CA SER A 104 7.91 17.81 -6.63
C SER A 104 8.33 19.02 -7.45
N LEU A 105 8.10 20.24 -6.93
CA LEU A 105 8.38 21.50 -7.62
C LEU A 105 9.52 22.24 -6.92
N ILE A 106 10.57 22.61 -7.67
CA ILE A 106 11.68 23.38 -7.15
C ILE A 106 11.30 24.86 -7.11
N LYS A 107 11.80 25.59 -6.09
CA LYS A 107 11.54 27.03 -5.95
C LYS A 107 11.97 27.79 -7.21
N GLY A 108 11.02 28.51 -7.81
CA GLY A 108 11.24 29.31 -9.02
C GLY A 108 10.83 28.61 -10.32
N GLU A 109 10.44 27.34 -10.27
CA GLU A 109 9.88 26.63 -11.43
C GLU A 109 8.43 27.01 -11.70
N ASP A 110 8.05 26.89 -12.97
CA ASP A 110 6.67 27.04 -13.42
C ASP A 110 5.80 25.87 -12.91
N TYR A 111 4.57 26.17 -12.49
CA TYR A 111 3.64 25.16 -11.95
C TYR A 111 3.31 24.03 -12.93
N SER A 112 3.48 24.23 -14.24
CA SER A 112 3.34 23.17 -15.26
C SER A 112 4.32 22.00 -15.06
N ARG A 113 5.45 22.23 -14.38
CA ARG A 113 6.45 21.22 -14.05
C ARG A 113 6.10 20.40 -12.80
N MET A 114 5.04 20.77 -12.07
CA MET A 114 4.60 20.02 -10.90
C MET A 114 4.30 18.58 -11.30
N ARG A 115 4.94 17.62 -10.65
CA ARG A 115 4.79 16.20 -10.98
C ARG A 115 3.46 15.69 -10.44
N LYS A 116 2.89 14.69 -11.10
CA LYS A 116 1.68 14.03 -10.62
C LYS A 116 2.02 13.17 -9.41
N VAL A 117 1.14 13.15 -8.42
CA VAL A 117 1.18 12.26 -7.25
C VAL A 117 -0.01 11.30 -7.32
N ILE A 118 0.29 10.02 -7.21
CA ILE A 118 -0.68 8.92 -7.15
C ILE A 118 -0.50 8.25 -5.78
N SER A 119 -1.49 8.41 -4.92
CA SER A 119 -1.51 7.82 -3.59
C SER A 119 -2.37 6.58 -3.58
N LEU A 120 -1.90 5.48 -2.99
CA LEU A 120 -2.66 4.26 -2.74
C LEU A 120 -2.53 3.87 -1.27
N SER A 121 -3.64 3.93 -0.54
CA SER A 121 -3.70 3.50 0.85
C SER A 121 -4.45 2.18 0.97
N ILE A 122 -3.83 1.17 1.57
CA ILE A 122 -4.40 -0.16 1.80
C ILE A 122 -4.79 -0.27 3.27
N LEU A 123 -6.09 -0.37 3.57
CA LEU A 123 -6.62 -0.29 4.93
C LEU A 123 -7.14 -1.65 5.39
N ASP A 124 -6.67 -2.12 6.55
CA ASP A 124 -7.22 -3.29 7.27
C ASP A 124 -8.34 -2.86 8.24
N PHE A 125 -9.11 -1.84 7.87
CA PHE A 125 -10.27 -1.35 8.60
C PHE A 125 -11.28 -0.71 7.65
N GLN A 126 -12.50 -0.50 8.13
CA GLN A 126 -13.53 0.25 7.41
C GLN A 126 -13.45 1.72 7.83
N LEU A 127 -13.07 2.58 6.89
CA LEU A 127 -13.01 4.02 7.02
C LEU A 127 -14.35 4.67 6.68
N PHE A 128 -14.96 4.26 5.56
CA PHE A 128 -16.18 4.87 5.03
C PHE A 128 -17.42 4.02 5.30
N SER A 129 -18.60 4.65 5.32
CA SER A 129 -19.88 3.97 5.49
C SER A 129 -20.46 3.36 4.21
N HIS A 130 -19.93 3.70 3.03
CA HIS A 130 -20.35 3.06 1.78
C HIS A 130 -19.73 1.67 1.63
N GLU A 131 -20.30 0.82 0.78
CA GLU A 131 -19.87 -0.58 0.63
C GLU A 131 -18.65 -0.77 -0.27
N ASP A 132 -18.32 0.20 -1.12
CA ASP A 132 -17.21 0.07 -2.08
C ASP A 132 -15.88 -0.20 -1.34
N PHE A 133 -15.18 -1.27 -1.75
CA PHE A 133 -13.88 -1.62 -1.18
C PHE A 133 -12.72 -0.89 -1.86
N ILE A 134 -12.93 -0.30 -3.04
CA ILE A 134 -12.00 0.60 -3.73
C ILE A 134 -12.67 1.96 -3.87
N SER A 135 -11.99 3.01 -3.40
CA SER A 135 -12.40 4.39 -3.60
C SER A 135 -11.34 5.14 -4.39
N HIS A 136 -11.76 5.95 -5.36
CA HIS A 136 -10.88 6.82 -6.14
C HIS A 136 -11.34 8.27 -6.02
N TYR A 137 -10.47 9.11 -5.47
CA TYR A 137 -10.71 10.52 -5.23
C TYR A 137 -9.87 11.41 -6.16
N LYS A 138 -10.54 12.43 -6.71
CA LYS A 138 -10.00 13.43 -7.64
C LYS A 138 -10.48 14.83 -7.24
N ILE A 139 -9.79 15.87 -7.70
CA ILE A 139 -10.23 17.26 -7.53
C ILE A 139 -11.18 17.63 -8.67
N LEU A 140 -12.48 17.42 -8.44
CA LEU A 140 -13.51 17.56 -9.46
C LEU A 140 -14.31 18.86 -9.33
N ASN A 141 -14.80 19.37 -10.46
CA ASN A 141 -15.83 20.39 -10.44
C ASN A 141 -17.16 19.80 -9.95
N LYS A 142 -17.71 20.35 -8.86
CA LYS A 142 -18.94 19.85 -8.22
C LYS A 142 -20.15 19.79 -9.16
N LYS A 143 -20.29 20.73 -10.11
CA LYS A 143 -21.42 20.77 -11.05
C LYS A 143 -21.13 20.04 -12.35
N GLN A 144 -19.85 19.89 -12.70
CA GLN A 144 -19.39 19.29 -13.95
C GLN A 144 -18.23 18.31 -13.70
N PRO A 145 -18.48 17.13 -13.08
CA PRO A 145 -17.42 16.23 -12.63
C PRO A 145 -16.45 15.76 -13.73
N ASN A 146 -16.89 15.77 -14.99
CA ASN A 146 -16.06 15.43 -16.16
C ASN A 146 -14.98 16.48 -16.47
N PHE A 147 -14.99 17.62 -15.78
CA PHE A 147 -14.00 18.69 -15.91
C PHE A 147 -13.22 18.82 -14.59
N PRO A 148 -12.23 17.94 -14.35
CA PRO A 148 -11.39 18.05 -13.17
C PRO A 148 -10.63 19.37 -13.17
N LEU A 149 -10.38 19.94 -11.97
CA LEU A 149 -9.59 21.16 -11.84
C LEU A 149 -8.14 20.91 -12.29
N THR A 150 -7.62 19.73 -11.97
CA THR A 150 -6.27 19.29 -12.29
C THR A 150 -6.19 17.76 -12.21
N ASP A 151 -5.20 17.17 -12.87
CA ASP A 151 -4.88 15.74 -12.86
C ASP A 151 -3.65 15.40 -12.00
N ARG A 152 -3.11 16.39 -11.27
CA ARG A 152 -1.85 16.26 -10.52
C ARG A 152 -1.98 15.38 -9.27
N LEU A 153 -3.19 15.12 -8.78
CA LEU A 153 -3.41 14.30 -7.59
C LEU A 153 -4.48 13.25 -7.85
N GLU A 154 -4.12 11.99 -7.61
CA GLU A 154 -5.04 10.84 -7.56
C GLU A 154 -4.87 10.19 -6.19
N ILE A 155 -5.98 9.93 -5.48
CA ILE A 155 -5.96 9.22 -4.20
C ILE A 155 -6.84 7.98 -4.33
N PHE A 156 -6.24 6.82 -4.17
CA PHE A 156 -6.88 5.53 -4.11
C PHE A 156 -6.88 5.02 -2.67
N ILE A 157 -8.01 4.47 -2.24
CA ILE A 157 -8.16 3.82 -0.93
C ILE A 157 -8.74 2.43 -1.16
N LEU A 158 -8.06 1.40 -0.65
CA LEU A 158 -8.46 0.00 -0.69
C LEU A 158 -8.82 -0.47 0.72
N GLU A 159 -10.10 -0.65 1.04
CA GLU A 159 -10.58 -1.13 2.34
C GLU A 159 -10.72 -2.65 2.32
N LEU A 160 -9.66 -3.36 2.74
CA LEU A 160 -9.55 -4.83 2.67
C LEU A 160 -10.74 -5.55 3.31
N LYS A 161 -11.27 -5.03 4.44
CA LYS A 161 -12.41 -5.64 5.15
C LYS A 161 -13.74 -5.58 4.38
N LYS A 162 -13.84 -4.78 3.32
CA LYS A 162 -15.02 -4.71 2.45
C LYS A 162 -14.92 -5.63 1.25
N TRP A 163 -13.72 -6.13 0.93
CA TRP A 163 -13.53 -7.06 -0.17
C TRP A 163 -14.24 -8.39 0.11
N LYS A 164 -14.97 -8.88 -0.88
CA LYS A 164 -15.70 -10.16 -0.85
C LYS A 164 -15.21 -11.01 -2.01
N ASP A 165 -15.04 -12.32 -1.80
CA ASP A 165 -14.59 -13.23 -2.86
C ASP A 165 -15.53 -13.28 -4.08
N SER A 166 -16.77 -12.85 -3.91
CA SER A 166 -17.78 -12.71 -4.97
C SER A 166 -17.57 -11.51 -5.89
N GLU A 167 -16.68 -10.56 -5.53
CA GLU A 167 -16.35 -9.42 -6.39
C GLU A 167 -15.73 -9.89 -7.71
N ILE A 168 -16.21 -9.34 -8.82
CA ILE A 168 -15.69 -9.64 -10.16
C ILE A 168 -14.46 -8.76 -10.39
N LEU A 169 -13.28 -9.32 -10.16
CA LEU A 169 -12.00 -8.65 -10.32
C LEU A 169 -11.10 -9.39 -11.31
N PRO A 170 -10.20 -8.69 -12.01
CA PRO A 170 -9.12 -9.34 -12.75
C PRO A 170 -8.38 -10.34 -11.87
N LEU A 171 -8.12 -11.53 -12.42
CA LEU A 171 -7.54 -12.64 -11.67
C LEU A 171 -6.23 -12.25 -10.98
N HIS A 172 -5.36 -11.50 -11.67
CA HIS A 172 -4.08 -11.04 -11.13
C HIS A 172 -4.25 -10.20 -9.85
N PHE A 173 -5.16 -9.23 -9.87
CA PHE A 173 -5.42 -8.40 -8.69
C PHE A 173 -6.06 -9.21 -7.57
N LYS A 174 -6.99 -10.13 -7.89
CA LYS A 174 -7.59 -11.05 -6.91
C LYS A 174 -6.52 -11.91 -6.21
N ASN A 175 -5.49 -12.35 -6.93
CA ASN A 175 -4.41 -13.15 -6.34
C ASN A 175 -3.53 -12.32 -5.40
N TRP A 176 -3.20 -11.07 -5.77
CA TRP A 176 -2.52 -10.15 -4.87
C TRP A 176 -3.34 -9.85 -3.62
N LEU A 177 -4.65 -9.62 -3.74
CA LEU A 177 -5.54 -9.41 -2.61
C LEU A 177 -5.50 -10.57 -1.63
N GLN A 178 -5.53 -11.82 -2.12
CA GLN A 178 -5.46 -13.01 -1.27
C GLN A 178 -4.22 -13.02 -0.36
N LEU A 179 -3.07 -12.51 -0.82
CA LEU A 179 -1.83 -12.43 -0.03
C LEU A 179 -2.00 -11.59 1.24
N PHE A 180 -2.81 -10.53 1.20
CA PHE A 180 -3.12 -9.70 2.37
C PHE A 180 -3.90 -10.44 3.46
N PHE A 181 -4.49 -11.61 3.15
CA PHE A 181 -5.27 -12.41 4.09
C PHE A 181 -4.62 -13.76 4.43
N ILE A 182 -3.41 -14.03 3.99
CA ILE A 182 -2.66 -15.23 4.37
C ILE A 182 -1.98 -14.96 5.73
N ARG A 183 -2.17 -15.87 6.70
CA ARG A 183 -1.57 -15.80 8.04
C ARG A 183 -0.83 -17.09 8.40
N SER A 184 -0.94 -18.11 7.57
CA SER A 184 -0.31 -19.41 7.80
C SER A 184 -0.04 -20.18 6.51
N LYS A 185 0.78 -21.24 6.61
CA LYS A 185 0.96 -22.22 5.54
C LYS A 185 -0.32 -22.94 5.16
N THR A 186 -1.24 -23.13 6.10
CA THR A 186 -2.57 -23.68 5.84
C THR A 186 -3.42 -22.72 5.01
N ASP A 187 -3.34 -21.42 5.28
CA ASP A 187 -4.01 -20.40 4.44
C ASP A 187 -3.44 -20.41 3.02
N MET A 188 -2.13 -20.57 2.86
CA MET A 188 -1.51 -20.72 1.53
C MET A 188 -2.01 -21.95 0.78
N ALA A 189 -2.23 -23.07 1.48
CA ALA A 189 -2.74 -24.29 0.85
C ALA A 189 -4.21 -24.18 0.41
N THR A 190 -4.98 -23.28 1.04
CA THR A 190 -6.42 -23.08 0.75
C THR A 190 -6.68 -21.92 -0.21
N LYS A 191 -5.79 -20.92 -0.26
CA LYS A 191 -5.85 -19.78 -1.17
C LYS A 191 -5.00 -20.05 -2.40
N PHE A 192 -5.64 -20.15 -3.56
CA PHE A 192 -4.95 -20.51 -4.80
C PHE A 192 -4.02 -19.40 -5.25
N ILE A 193 -2.71 -19.64 -5.16
CA ILE A 193 -1.67 -18.82 -5.78
C ILE A 193 -1.28 -19.50 -7.10
N PRO A 194 -1.62 -18.92 -8.25
CA PRO A 194 -1.35 -19.57 -9.52
C PRO A 194 0.15 -19.61 -9.82
N LYS A 195 0.65 -20.77 -10.27
CA LYS A 195 2.05 -20.94 -10.69
C LYS A 195 2.42 -20.11 -11.93
N ASP A 196 1.43 -19.70 -12.70
CA ASP A 196 1.52 -18.82 -13.87
C ASP A 196 1.55 -17.32 -13.51
N HIS A 197 1.69 -16.99 -12.22
CA HIS A 197 1.92 -15.62 -11.76
C HIS A 197 3.28 -15.49 -11.04
N PRO A 198 4.40 -15.34 -11.79
CA PRO A 198 5.76 -15.43 -11.25
C PRO A 198 6.08 -14.39 -10.17
N ALA A 199 5.64 -13.15 -10.33
CA ALA A 199 5.89 -12.07 -9.36
C ALA A 199 5.30 -12.41 -7.98
N LEU A 200 4.02 -12.79 -7.95
CA LEU A 200 3.34 -13.24 -6.72
C LEU A 200 3.94 -14.52 -6.13
N THR A 201 4.34 -15.49 -6.97
CA THR A 201 4.99 -16.72 -6.48
C THR A 201 6.29 -16.39 -5.75
N MET A 202 7.14 -15.54 -6.35
CA MET A 202 8.37 -15.07 -5.73
C MET A 202 8.09 -14.22 -4.48
N ALA A 203 7.04 -13.39 -4.49
CA ALA A 203 6.65 -12.61 -3.33
C ALA A 203 6.18 -13.50 -2.17
N LEU A 204 5.49 -14.61 -2.44
CA LEU A 204 5.11 -15.59 -1.43
C LEU A 204 6.33 -16.25 -0.78
N GLU A 205 7.26 -16.73 -1.58
CA GLU A 205 8.52 -17.31 -1.10
C GLU A 205 9.31 -16.32 -0.25
N GLU A 206 9.32 -15.04 -0.66
CA GLU A 206 9.96 -13.99 0.11
C GLU A 206 9.22 -13.70 1.43
N LEU A 207 7.90 -13.71 1.43
CA LEU A 207 7.09 -13.59 2.64
C LEU A 207 7.36 -14.75 3.62
N GLU A 208 7.54 -15.97 3.12
CA GLU A 208 7.94 -17.12 3.96
C GLU A 208 9.31 -16.89 4.60
N LYS A 209 10.31 -16.40 3.84
CA LYS A 209 11.64 -16.08 4.37
C LYS A 209 11.59 -14.96 5.40
N ILE A 210 10.83 -13.89 5.12
CA ILE A 210 10.63 -12.77 6.05
C ILE A 210 10.01 -13.30 7.35
N SER A 211 8.99 -14.15 7.24
CA SER A 211 8.28 -14.72 8.38
C SER A 211 9.13 -15.70 9.20
N GLY A 212 10.05 -16.42 8.56
CA GLY A 212 10.98 -17.34 9.22
C GLY A 212 12.21 -16.67 9.84
N ASN A 213 12.43 -15.37 9.62
CA ASN A 213 13.58 -14.65 10.15
C ASN A 213 13.32 -14.13 11.57
N ARG A 214 14.12 -14.60 12.54
CA ARG A 214 13.94 -14.25 13.97
C ARG A 214 14.11 -12.76 14.28
N GLU A 215 15.00 -12.08 13.57
CA GLU A 215 15.19 -10.62 13.74
C GLU A 215 13.96 -9.86 13.27
N TYR A 216 13.39 -10.26 12.13
CA TYR A 216 12.18 -9.63 11.57
C TYR A 216 10.95 -9.91 12.41
N GLN A 217 10.83 -11.11 12.97
CA GLN A 217 9.80 -11.42 13.97
C GLN A 217 9.91 -10.49 15.19
N ASN A 218 11.13 -10.29 15.73
CA ASN A 218 11.33 -9.40 16.88
C ASN A 218 10.94 -7.94 16.54
N ILE A 219 11.32 -7.44 15.35
CA ILE A 219 10.95 -6.09 14.88
C ILE A 219 9.42 -5.96 14.78
N TYR A 220 8.76 -6.95 14.19
CA TYR A 220 7.31 -7.02 14.10
C TYR A 220 6.65 -6.98 15.49
N GLU A 221 7.09 -7.84 16.42
CA GLU A 221 6.55 -7.90 17.78
C GLU A 221 6.73 -6.58 18.53
N MET A 222 7.90 -5.95 18.42
CA MET A 222 8.18 -4.65 19.02
C MET A 222 7.27 -3.56 18.49
N ARG A 223 7.01 -3.55 17.17
CA ARG A 223 6.13 -2.58 16.52
C ARG A 223 4.67 -2.78 16.93
N MET A 224 4.18 -4.02 16.86
CA MET A 224 2.83 -4.37 17.32
C MET A 224 2.60 -3.91 18.77
N LYS A 225 3.54 -4.18 19.68
CA LYS A 225 3.42 -3.73 21.07
C LYS A 225 3.29 -2.21 21.17
N ALA A 226 4.13 -1.48 20.46
CA ALA A 226 4.13 -0.05 20.58
C ALA A 226 2.94 0.64 19.90
N GLU A 227 2.42 0.03 18.82
CA GLU A 227 1.15 0.42 18.23
C GLU A 227 -0.01 0.22 19.20
N MET A 228 -0.05 -0.92 19.91
CA MET A 228 -1.04 -1.17 20.98
C MET A 228 -0.94 -0.12 22.10
N ASP A 229 0.28 0.22 22.52
CA ASP A 229 0.55 1.27 23.51
C ASP A 229 0.11 2.67 23.01
N HIS A 230 0.14 2.92 21.69
CA HIS A 230 -0.34 4.18 21.11
C HIS A 230 -1.87 4.21 21.02
N ALA A 231 -2.50 3.13 20.55
CA ALA A 231 -3.96 3.02 20.43
C ALA A 231 -4.65 3.13 21.80
N SER A 232 -4.07 2.53 22.84
CA SER A 232 -4.59 2.64 24.22
C SER A 232 -4.47 4.04 24.83
N ARG A 233 -3.68 4.94 24.23
CA ARG A 233 -3.60 6.37 24.62
C ARG A 233 -4.61 7.27 23.89
N LEU A 234 -5.31 6.75 22.88
CA LEU A 234 -6.31 7.47 22.09
C LEU A 234 -7.76 7.12 22.46
N ILE A 235 -7.96 6.18 23.39
CA ILE A 235 -9.24 5.79 24.00
C ILE A 235 -9.39 6.53 25.32
#